data_AF-A0A4Y2SJ21-F1
#
_entry.id   AF-A0A4Y2SJ21-F1
#
_cell.length_a   1.000
_cell.length_b   1.000
_cell.length_c   1.000
_cell.angle_alpha   90.00
_cell.angle_beta   90.00
_cell.angle_gamma   90.00
#
_symmetry.space_group_name_H-M   'P 1'
#
loop_
_entity.id
_entity.type
_entity.pdbx_description
1 polymer ?
#
loop_
_entity_poly.entity_id
_entity_poly.type
_entity_poly.pdbx_seq_one_letter_code
_entity_poly.pdbx_strand_id
1 'polypeptide(L)'
;MKEPYKPSITGWKVTLSAFLPLLPELFEKMKFVLLSRFNLDALEDYFSGVRRKGGSNDHPTPAYFLQRTRMLLAEGMFVMCVNANCEPNEFLNSPKSSLKQMKFA
;
A
#
# COMPACT_ATOMS: atom_id res chain seq x y z
N MET A 1 -36.98 10.03 24.03
CA MET A 1 -36.00 10.16 22.92
C MET A 1 -35.58 8.76 22.52
N LYS A 2 -35.58 8.41 21.22
CA LYS A 2 -35.06 7.11 20.77
C LYS A 2 -33.56 7.11 20.98
N GLU A 3 -33.00 6.10 21.63
CA GLU A 3 -31.54 6.00 21.75
C GLU A 3 -30.90 5.98 20.37
N PRO A 4 -29.80 6.73 20.16
CA PRO A 4 -29.09 6.71 18.90
C PRO A 4 -28.57 5.29 18.65
N TYR A 5 -28.72 4.81 17.41
CA TYR A 5 -28.16 3.53 17.01
C TYR A 5 -26.65 3.48 17.30
N LYS A 6 -26.14 2.28 17.64
CA LYS A 6 -24.70 2.05 17.76
C LYS A 6 -23.98 2.57 16.51
N PRO A 7 -22.80 3.22 16.62
CA PRO A 7 -22.07 3.78 15.48
C PRO A 7 -21.86 2.79 14.33
N SER A 8 -21.63 1.50 14.64
CA SER A 8 -21.51 0.43 13.64
C SER A 8 -22.79 0.23 12.81
N ILE A 9 -23.97 0.31 13.42
CA ILE A 9 -25.26 0.20 12.73
C ILE A 9 -25.47 1.41 11.82
N THR A 10 -25.13 2.61 12.30
CA THR A 10 -25.20 3.84 11.51
C THR A 10 -24.24 3.78 10.32
N GLY A 11 -22.99 3.36 10.54
CA GLY A 11 -22.00 3.19 9.48
C GLY A 11 -22.43 2.17 8.43
N TRP A 12 -23.04 1.05 8.86
CA TRP A 12 -23.56 0.05 7.93
C TRP A 12 -24.71 0.58 7.08
N LYS A 13 -25.64 1.34 7.67
CA LYS A 13 -26.71 2.03 6.93
C LYS A 13 -26.16 2.98 5.88
N VAL A 14 -25.19 3.82 6.26
CA VAL A 14 -24.54 4.76 5.33
C VAL A 14 -23.87 4.01 4.18
N THR A 15 -23.08 2.98 4.50
CA THR A 15 -22.38 2.14 3.51
C THR A 15 -23.37 1.56 2.49
N LEU A 16 -24.44 0.90 2.95
CA LEU A 16 -25.44 0.32 2.06
C LEU A 16 -26.18 1.39 1.23
N SER A 17 -26.57 2.51 1.84
CA SER A 17 -27.27 3.58 1.14
C SER A 17 -26.43 4.24 0.04
N ALA A 18 -25.11 4.30 0.20
CA ALA A 18 -24.20 4.84 -0.80
C ALA A 18 -23.86 3.79 -1.88
N PHE A 19 -23.76 2.51 -1.50
CA PHE A 19 -23.27 1.47 -2.38
C PHE A 19 -24.33 0.91 -3.34
N LEU A 20 -25.59 0.79 -2.87
CA LEU A 20 -26.70 0.31 -3.70
C LEU A 20 -26.92 1.12 -4.98
N PRO A 21 -26.93 2.48 -4.95
CA PRO A 21 -27.06 3.26 -6.18
C PRO A 21 -25.79 3.26 -7.03
N LEU A 22 -24.61 3.07 -6.45
CA LEU A 22 -23.33 3.02 -7.18
C LEU A 22 -23.20 1.74 -8.04
N LEU A 23 -23.71 0.61 -7.57
CA LEU A 23 -23.61 -0.68 -8.27
C LEU A 23 -24.10 -0.66 -9.73
N PRO A 24 -25.32 -0.19 -10.06
CA PRO A 24 -25.78 -0.16 -11.45
C PRO A 24 -24.86 0.69 -12.34
N GLU A 25 -24.37 1.84 -11.87
CA GLU A 25 -23.42 2.68 -12.63
C GLU A 25 -22.10 1.95 -12.91
N LEU A 26 -21.62 1.13 -11.97
CA LEU A 26 -20.43 0.31 -12.17
C LEU A 26 -20.68 -0.84 -13.16
N PHE A 27 -21.86 -1.46 -13.10
CA PHE A 27 -22.22 -2.56 -14.00
C PHE A 27 -22.48 -2.12 -15.44
N GLU A 28 -22.74 -0.83 -15.70
CA GLU A 28 -22.76 -0.28 -17.06
C GLU A 28 -21.39 -0.40 -17.75
N LYS A 29 -20.29 -0.34 -16.98
CA LYS A 29 -18.92 -0.28 -17.52
C LYS A 29 -18.12 -1.55 -17.26
N MET A 30 -18.49 -2.34 -16.25
CA MET A 30 -17.72 -3.49 -15.78
C MET A 30 -18.59 -4.74 -15.67
N LYS A 31 -18.03 -5.88 -16.06
CA LYS A 31 -18.72 -7.19 -15.99
C LYS A 31 -18.96 -7.68 -14.56
N PHE A 32 -18.11 -7.27 -13.62
CA PHE A 32 -18.20 -7.63 -12.21
C PHE A 32 -17.57 -6.54 -11.34
N VAL A 33 -17.95 -6.53 -10.06
CA VAL A 33 -17.43 -5.59 -9.05
C VAL A 33 -16.83 -6.39 -7.90
N LEU A 34 -15.58 -6.11 -7.54
CA LEU A 34 -14.91 -6.72 -6.39
C LEU A 34 -15.16 -5.87 -5.14
N LEU A 35 -16.06 -6.34 -4.27
CA LEU A 35 -16.39 -5.64 -3.03
C LEU A 35 -15.19 -5.47 -2.09
N SER A 36 -14.21 -6.36 -2.16
CA SER A 36 -12.95 -6.28 -1.41
C SER A 36 -12.08 -5.06 -1.76
N ARG A 37 -12.43 -4.30 -2.81
CA ARG A 37 -11.75 -3.04 -3.15
C ARG A 37 -12.42 -1.81 -2.55
N PHE A 38 -13.55 -1.98 -1.87
CA PHE A 38 -14.31 -0.91 -1.21
C PHE A 38 -14.14 -0.91 0.31
N ASN A 39 -13.05 -1.50 0.79
CA ASN A 39 -12.64 -1.45 2.20
C ASN A 39 -11.28 -0.76 2.32
N LEU A 40 -10.85 -0.55 3.57
CA LEU A 40 -9.57 0.11 3.88
C LEU A 40 -8.42 -0.89 4.08
N ASP A 41 -8.63 -2.19 3.80
CA ASP A 41 -7.64 -3.23 4.06
C ASP A 41 -6.33 -2.96 3.32
N ALA A 42 -6.40 -2.53 2.05
CA ALA A 42 -5.21 -2.18 1.27
C ALA A 42 -4.40 -1.03 1.89
N LEU A 43 -5.07 -0.09 2.56
CA LEU A 43 -4.43 1.01 3.28
C LEU A 43 -3.82 0.52 4.60
N GLU A 44 -4.50 -0.37 5.31
CA GLU A 44 -3.98 -0.99 6.53
C GLU A 44 -2.75 -1.88 6.25
N ASP A 45 -2.77 -2.61 5.14
CA ASP A 45 -1.65 -3.40 4.63
C ASP A 45 -0.45 -2.51 4.30
N TYR A 46 -0.70 -1.37 3.67
CA TYR A 46 0.33 -0.36 3.41
C TYR A 46 0.98 0.13 4.72
N PHE A 47 0.18 0.52 5.71
CA PHE A 47 0.70 0.94 7.02
C PHE A 47 1.48 -0.18 7.71
N SER A 48 1.05 -1.42 7.56
CA SER A 48 1.80 -2.58 8.03
C SER A 48 3.16 -2.70 7.34
N GLY A 49 3.22 -2.43 6.03
CA GLY A 49 4.49 -2.31 5.30
C GLY A 49 5.42 -1.25 5.87
N VAL A 50 4.89 -0.06 6.15
CA VAL A 50 5.66 1.05 6.75
C VAL A 50 6.21 0.67 8.13
N ARG A 51 5.41 0.01 8.97
CA ARG A 51 5.84 -0.45 10.30
C ARG A 51 6.91 -1.55 10.21
N ARG A 52 6.74 -2.52 9.30
CA ARG A 52 7.72 -3.60 9.05
C ARG A 52 9.09 -3.08 8.63
N LYS A 53 9.15 -1.97 7.89
CA LYS A 53 10.43 -1.39 7.44
C LYS A 53 11.31 -0.88 8.59
N GLY A 54 10.73 -0.62 9.75
CA GLY A 54 11.45 -0.26 10.98
C GLY A 54 11.93 -1.45 11.81
N GLY A 55 11.77 -2.69 11.35
CA GLY A 55 12.01 -3.88 12.16
C GLY A 55 10.74 -4.32 12.90
N SER A 56 10.80 -4.37 14.23
CA SER A 56 9.77 -4.99 15.09
C SER A 56 8.47 -4.17 15.21
N ASN A 57 7.73 -4.03 14.10
CA ASN A 57 6.40 -3.40 14.02
C ASN A 57 6.31 -2.09 14.84
N ASP A 58 7.31 -1.24 14.61
CA ASP A 58 7.61 -0.04 15.38
C ASP A 58 6.55 1.08 15.14
N HIS A 59 6.44 2.02 16.08
CA HIS A 59 5.60 3.22 15.96
C HIS A 59 6.45 4.39 15.46
N PRO A 60 6.55 4.62 14.13
CA PRO A 60 7.45 5.63 13.59
C PRO A 60 7.01 7.04 13.99
N THR A 61 7.97 7.92 14.24
CA THR A 61 7.72 9.36 14.22
C THR A 61 7.26 9.80 12.82
N PRO A 62 6.58 10.95 12.68
CA PRO A 62 6.16 11.44 11.36
C PRO A 62 7.30 11.55 10.33
N ALA A 63 8.51 11.93 10.77
CA ALA A 63 9.69 11.99 9.92
C ALA A 63 10.11 10.60 9.40
N TYR A 64 10.14 9.59 10.28
CA TYR A 64 10.43 8.21 9.89
C TYR A 64 9.34 7.60 9.02
N PHE A 65 8.06 7.94 9.27
CA PHE A 65 6.95 7.50 8.42
C PHE A 65 7.13 8.00 6.98
N LEU A 66 7.47 9.29 6.80
CA LEU A 66 7.73 9.87 5.48
C LEU A 66 8.93 9.21 4.79
N GLN A 67 10.04 9.01 5.51
CA GLN A 67 11.22 8.35 4.97
C GLN A 67 10.90 6.91 4.51
N ARG A 68 10.24 6.12 5.37
CA ARG A 68 9.88 4.73 5.06
C ARG A 68 8.86 4.64 3.91
N THR A 69 7.91 5.57 3.84
CA THR A 69 7.00 5.72 2.70
C THR A 69 7.76 5.91 1.39
N ARG A 70 8.72 6.83 1.35
CA ARG A 70 9.55 7.07 0.16
C ARG A 70 10.36 5.83 -0.23
N MET A 71 10.91 5.10 0.74
CA MET A 71 11.62 3.85 0.47
C MET A 71 10.71 2.78 -0.15
N LEU A 72 9.51 2.57 0.39
CA LEU A 72 8.55 1.60 -0.15
C LEU A 72 8.08 1.96 -1.56
N LEU A 73 7.85 3.25 -1.83
CA LEU A 73 7.54 3.73 -3.18
C LEU A 73 8.69 3.46 -4.15
N ALA A 74 9.92 3.78 -3.75
CA ALA A 74 11.11 3.50 -4.56
C ALA A 74 11.27 2.00 -4.84
N GLU A 75 11.11 1.14 -3.83
CA GLU A 75 11.14 -0.31 -3.97
C GLU A 75 10.08 -0.81 -4.97
N GLY A 76 8.85 -0.31 -4.87
CA GLY A 76 7.79 -0.63 -5.83
C GLY A 76 8.15 -0.26 -7.28
N MET A 77 8.88 0.85 -7.48
CA MET A 77 9.35 1.28 -8.81
C MET A 77 10.52 0.42 -9.33
N PHE A 78 11.44 -0.01 -8.45
CA PHE A 78 12.58 -0.84 -8.84
C PHE A 78 12.23 -2.32 -9.08
N VAL A 79 11.15 -2.83 -8.48
CA VAL A 79 10.66 -4.21 -8.71
C VAL A 79 10.01 -4.38 -10.09
N MET A 80 9.69 -3.29 -10.78
CA MET A 80 9.13 -3.30 -12.14
C MET A 80 10.21 -3.55 -13.20
N CYS A 81 10.72 -4.78 -13.26
CA CYS A 81 11.61 -5.23 -14.33
C CYS A 81 11.63 -6.77 -14.47
N VAL A 82 10.46 -7.44 -14.49
CA VAL A 82 10.38 -8.88 -14.82
C VAL A 82 10.71 -9.14 -16.29
N ASN A 83 10.48 -8.15 -17.17
CA ASN A 83 10.82 -8.17 -18.60
C ASN A 83 11.77 -7.00 -18.98
N ALA A 84 12.67 -6.60 -18.08
CA ALA A 84 13.66 -5.59 -18.42
C ALA A 84 14.52 -6.06 -19.57
N ASN A 85 14.76 -5.22 -20.56
CA ASN A 85 15.74 -5.50 -21.63
C ASN A 85 17.19 -5.27 -21.17
N CYS A 86 17.43 -5.24 -19.86
CA CYS A 86 18.76 -5.06 -19.29
C CYS A 86 19.33 -6.44 -18.97
N GLU A 87 20.38 -6.81 -19.69
CA GLU A 87 21.24 -7.94 -19.37
C GLU A 87 21.66 -7.89 -17.89
N PRO A 88 21.71 -9.03 -17.17
CA PRO A 88 22.17 -9.04 -15.80
C PRO A 88 23.62 -8.56 -15.74
N ASN A 89 23.83 -7.39 -15.16
CA ASN A 89 25.17 -6.85 -14.96
C ASN A 89 25.98 -7.81 -14.05
N GLU A 90 27.00 -8.49 -14.59
CA GLU A 90 27.91 -9.39 -13.85
C GLU A 90 28.57 -8.74 -12.61
N PHE A 91 28.52 -7.41 -12.49
CA PHE A 91 29.01 -6.66 -11.34
C PHE A 91 28.30 -6.95 -10.01
N LEU A 92 27.06 -7.48 -10.04
CA LEU A 92 26.31 -7.79 -8.81
C LEU A 92 26.67 -9.17 -8.20
N ASN A 93 27.29 -10.06 -8.98
CA ASN A 93 27.60 -11.43 -8.54
C ASN A 93 29.02 -11.59 -7.98
N SER A 94 29.80 -10.51 -7.88
CA SER A 94 31.07 -10.55 -7.16
C SER A 94 30.88 -10.17 -5.67
N PRO A 95 31.29 -10.98 -4.69
CA PRO A 95 31.02 -10.75 -3.26
C PRO A 95 31.76 -9.54 -2.65
N LYS A 96 32.33 -8.63 -3.45
CA LYS A 96 33.27 -7.60 -2.99
C LYS A 96 32.84 -6.15 -3.23
N SER A 97 31.67 -5.88 -3.80
CA SER A 97 31.28 -4.49 -4.14
C SER A 97 30.43 -3.76 -3.08
N SER A 98 29.91 -4.44 -2.06
CA SER A 98 28.97 -3.85 -1.08
C SER A 98 29.56 -2.78 -0.13
N LEU A 99 30.87 -2.47 -0.14
CA LEU A 99 31.47 -1.64 0.92
C LEU A 99 32.44 -0.53 0.47
N LYS A 100 32.51 -0.13 -0.81
CA LYS A 100 33.51 0.89 -1.23
C LYS A 100 33.07 2.13 -1.99
N GLN A 101 31.79 2.36 -2.27
CA GLN A 101 31.40 3.56 -3.05
C GLN A 101 30.28 4.39 -2.45
N MET A 102 30.28 4.58 -1.13
CA MET A 102 29.66 5.74 -0.51
C MET A 102 30.74 6.59 0.14
N LYS A 103 31.54 7.26 -0.70
CA LYS A 103 32.30 8.45 -0.27
C LYS A 103 31.43 9.65 -0.62
N PHE A 104 30.92 10.32 0.41
CA PHE A 104 30.37 11.65 0.26
C PHE A 104 31.47 12.57 -0.26
N ALA A 105 31.23 13.22 -1.40
CA ALA A 105 31.91 14.45 -1.76
C ALA A 105 31.21 15.61 -1.05
#